data_AF-A0A2D6F2T1-F1
#
_entry.id   AF-A0A2D6F2T1-F1
#
_cell.length_a   1.000
_cell.length_b   1.000
_cell.length_c   1.000
_cell.angle_alpha   90.00
_cell.angle_beta   90.00
_cell.angle_gamma   90.00
#
_symmetry.space_group_name_H-M   'P 1'
#
loop_
_entity.id
_entity.type
_entity.pdbx_description
1 polymer ?
#
loop_
_entity_poly.entity_id
_entity_poly.type
_entity_poly.pdbx_seq_one_letter_code
_entity_poly.pdbx_strand_id
1 'polypeptide(L)'
;MANKFDLIIESALNRYQGINFLIGDRVKMIDNYTKHEWWGAQPALKLERLKGLIESGDNIRVSAVKAIRPSTAQSGHFQDVDGYYVDIVREAAPGLMYSNEVYTLPDYLIELQEDYPNLAGETPDSQKRADTSNIKPEDVNIEDDEGLFPRDKQTRGDGHDNKENPTDNTNIETAPAGKSYTTKYMEN
;
A
#
# COMPACT_ATOMS: atom_id res chain seq x y z
N MET A 1 10.24 -30.39 -1.72
CA MET A 1 9.11 -29.55 -2.15
C MET A 1 7.80 -29.98 -1.48
N ALA A 2 7.54 -31.28 -1.30
CA ALA A 2 6.36 -31.80 -0.58
C ALA A 2 6.14 -31.17 0.82
N ASN A 3 7.18 -31.12 1.66
CA ASN A 3 7.08 -30.65 3.04
C ASN A 3 6.59 -29.20 3.21
N LYS A 4 6.73 -28.34 2.18
CA LYS A 4 6.23 -26.96 2.25
C LYS A 4 4.71 -26.89 2.06
N PHE A 5 4.17 -27.77 1.22
CA PHE A 5 2.72 -27.85 1.01
C PHE A 5 2.02 -28.45 2.23
N ASP A 6 2.64 -29.46 2.85
CA ASP A 6 2.14 -30.05 4.09
C ASP A 6 2.01 -28.98 5.20
N LEU A 7 3.03 -28.14 5.38
CA LEU A 7 3.02 -27.04 6.36
C LEU A 7 1.89 -26.03 6.11
N ILE A 8 1.57 -25.73 4.85
CA ILE A 8 0.49 -24.78 4.49
C ILE A 8 -0.87 -25.38 4.81
N ILE A 9 -1.08 -26.66 4.47
CA ILE A 9 -2.35 -27.35 4.73
C ILE A 9 -2.56 -27.52 6.24
N GLU A 10 -1.52 -27.92 6.97
CA GLU A 10 -1.55 -28.00 8.43
C GLU A 10 -1.88 -26.64 9.06
N SER A 11 -1.27 -25.56 8.58
CA SER A 11 -1.59 -24.21 9.03
C SER A 11 -3.05 -23.84 8.76
N ALA A 12 -3.59 -24.15 7.57
CA ALA A 12 -4.99 -23.92 7.26
C ALA A 12 -5.95 -24.77 8.12
N LEU A 13 -5.58 -26.02 8.42
CA LEU A 13 -6.37 -26.89 9.31
C LEU A 13 -6.37 -26.40 10.76
N ASN A 14 -5.25 -25.86 11.24
CA ASN A 14 -5.17 -25.25 12.57
C ASN A 14 -6.18 -24.12 12.76
N ARG A 15 -6.57 -23.42 11.67
CA ARG A 15 -7.62 -22.40 11.74
C ARG A 15 -8.94 -22.96 12.27
N TYR A 16 -9.29 -24.17 11.84
CA TYR A 16 -10.55 -24.83 12.19
C TYR A 16 -10.49 -25.62 13.51
N GLN A 17 -9.32 -25.72 14.14
CA GLN A 17 -9.09 -26.45 15.39
C GLN A 17 -9.13 -25.57 16.64
N GLY A 18 -9.56 -24.31 16.51
CA GLY A 18 -9.73 -23.37 17.63
C GLY A 18 -8.89 -22.09 17.50
N ILE A 19 -7.96 -22.04 16.54
CA ILE A 19 -7.17 -20.84 16.26
C ILE A 19 -7.89 -20.02 15.19
N ASN A 20 -8.61 -18.96 15.53
CA ASN A 20 -9.32 -18.17 14.50
C ASN A 20 -8.40 -17.34 13.58
N PHE A 21 -7.09 -17.33 13.81
CA PHE A 21 -6.11 -16.47 13.13
C PHE A 21 -4.96 -17.28 12.50
N LEU A 22 -4.52 -16.87 11.32
CA LEU A 22 -3.31 -17.34 10.66
C LEU A 22 -2.34 -16.19 10.42
N ILE A 23 -1.07 -16.55 10.25
CA ILE A 23 -0.02 -15.60 9.87
C ILE A 23 -0.40 -14.98 8.52
N GLY A 24 -0.37 -13.65 8.45
CA GLY A 24 -0.77 -12.90 7.25
C GLY A 24 -2.21 -12.40 7.27
N ASP A 25 -3.06 -12.86 8.19
CA ASP A 25 -4.43 -12.38 8.28
C ASP A 25 -4.48 -10.88 8.58
N ARG A 26 -5.43 -10.20 7.94
CA ARG A 26 -5.76 -8.82 8.24
C ARG A 26 -6.69 -8.80 9.45
N VAL A 27 -6.40 -7.90 10.37
CA VAL A 27 -7.13 -7.81 11.62
C VAL A 27 -7.46 -6.37 11.98
N LYS A 28 -8.53 -6.19 12.74
CA LYS A 28 -8.89 -4.91 13.35
C LYS A 28 -9.17 -5.13 14.84
N MET A 29 -9.07 -4.06 15.62
CA MET A 29 -9.42 -4.11 17.04
C MET A 29 -10.93 -4.17 17.19
N ILE A 30 -11.42 -4.95 18.16
CA ILE A 30 -12.86 -5.02 18.46
C ILE A 30 -13.39 -3.65 18.91
N ASP A 31 -14.69 -3.44 18.72
CA ASP A 31 -15.37 -2.28 19.28
C ASP A 31 -15.20 -2.23 20.81
N ASN A 32 -14.94 -1.04 21.35
CA ASN A 32 -14.73 -0.81 22.78
C ASN A 32 -13.51 -1.52 23.41
N TYR A 33 -12.47 -1.86 22.62
CA TYR A 33 -11.24 -2.49 23.12
C TYR A 33 -10.60 -1.78 24.34
N THR A 34 -10.79 -0.46 24.48
CA THR A 34 -10.26 0.36 25.58
C THR A 34 -10.90 0.10 26.94
N LYS A 35 -12.11 -0.48 26.98
CA LYS A 35 -12.84 -0.77 28.22
C LYS A 35 -12.43 -2.10 28.85
N HIS A 36 -11.66 -2.91 28.13
CA HIS A 36 -11.27 -4.23 28.60
C HIS A 36 -10.24 -4.13 29.73
N GLU A 37 -10.36 -4.99 30.75
CA GLU A 37 -9.46 -5.00 31.92
C GLU A 37 -7.98 -5.10 31.51
N TRP A 38 -7.70 -6.00 30.56
CA TRP A 38 -6.37 -6.16 29.96
C TRP A 38 -5.75 -4.84 29.49
N TRP A 39 -6.55 -3.94 28.89
CA TRP A 39 -6.08 -2.66 28.38
C TRP A 39 -5.60 -1.75 29.52
N GLY A 40 -6.37 -1.67 30.60
CA GLY A 40 -6.02 -0.87 31.79
C GLY A 40 -4.78 -1.39 32.53
N ALA A 41 -4.48 -2.69 32.42
CA ALA A 41 -3.32 -3.31 33.04
C ALA A 41 -2.00 -3.09 32.28
N GLN A 42 -2.03 -2.60 31.03
CA GLN A 42 -0.82 -2.43 30.24
C GLN A 42 -0.04 -1.16 30.59
N PRO A 43 1.29 -1.15 30.39
CA PRO A 43 2.12 0.06 30.52
C PRO A 43 1.69 1.17 29.56
N ALA A 44 1.70 2.42 30.02
CA ALA A 44 1.27 3.58 29.23
C ALA A 44 2.00 3.70 27.87
N LEU A 45 3.31 3.45 27.84
CA LEU A 45 4.09 3.48 26.59
C LEU A 45 3.62 2.44 25.56
N LYS A 46 3.20 1.26 26.02
CA LYS A 46 2.66 0.22 25.12
C LYS A 46 1.32 0.68 24.54
N LEU A 47 0.46 1.24 25.38
CA LEU A 47 -0.86 1.75 24.96
C LEU A 47 -0.75 2.91 23.98
N GLU A 48 0.17 3.86 24.23
CA GLU A 48 0.41 5.00 23.34
C GLU A 48 0.85 4.53 21.95
N ARG A 49 1.84 3.63 21.90
CA ARG A 49 2.33 3.08 20.62
C ARG A 49 1.27 2.26 19.89
N LEU A 50 0.49 1.47 20.62
CA LEU A 50 -0.59 0.67 20.06
C LEU A 50 -1.71 1.56 19.49
N LYS A 51 -2.05 2.66 20.18
CA LYS A 51 -2.96 3.67 19.63
C LYS A 51 -2.40 4.30 18.36
N GLY A 52 -1.12 4.66 18.34
CA GLY A 52 -0.45 5.17 17.14
C GLY A 52 -0.51 4.20 15.96
N LEU A 53 -0.38 2.90 16.22
CA LEU A 53 -0.55 1.86 15.19
C LEU A 53 -1.99 1.81 14.66
N ILE A 54 -2.99 1.86 15.54
CA ILE A 54 -4.42 1.84 15.14
C ILE A 54 -4.81 3.12 14.39
N GLU A 55 -4.35 4.28 14.86
CA GLU A 55 -4.64 5.60 14.29
C GLU A 55 -3.87 5.87 12.98
N SER A 56 -2.83 5.08 12.69
CA SER A 56 -2.05 5.22 11.45
C SER A 56 -2.89 5.02 10.19
N GLY A 57 -4.04 4.35 10.30
CA GLY A 57 -4.92 4.03 9.17
C GLY A 57 -4.36 2.96 8.23
N ASP A 58 -3.18 2.43 8.53
CA ASP A 58 -2.58 1.35 7.77
C ASP A 58 -3.16 -0.01 8.16
N ASN A 59 -3.05 -0.98 7.26
CA ASN A 59 -3.50 -2.34 7.57
C ASN A 59 -2.66 -2.95 8.68
N ILE A 60 -3.34 -3.71 9.54
CA ILE A 60 -2.71 -4.47 10.61
C ILE A 60 -2.80 -5.95 10.24
N ARG A 61 -1.68 -6.66 10.35
CA ARG A 61 -1.62 -8.09 10.07
C ARG A 61 -1.10 -8.90 11.24
N VAL A 62 -1.44 -10.18 11.24
CA VAL A 62 -0.91 -11.17 12.17
C VAL A 62 0.48 -11.62 11.72
N SER A 63 1.47 -11.44 12.59
CA SER A 63 2.85 -11.92 12.39
C SER A 63 3.04 -13.32 12.97
N ALA A 64 2.49 -13.58 14.16
CA ALA A 64 2.58 -14.88 14.82
C ALA A 64 1.38 -15.13 15.72
N VAL A 65 1.03 -16.40 15.90
CA VAL A 65 0.03 -16.84 16.87
C VAL A 65 0.70 -17.75 17.89
N LYS A 66 0.51 -17.42 19.16
CA LYS A 66 1.17 -18.06 20.31
C LYS A 66 0.11 -18.57 21.28
N ALA A 67 0.13 -19.86 21.56
CA ALA A 67 -0.69 -20.44 22.62
C ALA A 67 -0.24 -19.94 24.00
N ILE A 68 -1.17 -19.67 24.91
CA ILE A 68 -0.85 -19.28 26.31
C ILE A 68 -0.10 -20.42 27.02
N ARG A 69 -0.49 -21.66 26.73
CA ARG A 69 0.15 -22.87 27.25
C ARG A 69 0.45 -23.82 26.09
N PRO A 70 1.47 -24.68 26.22
CA PRO A 70 1.69 -25.75 25.25
C PRO A 70 0.41 -26.58 25.11
N SER A 71 0.10 -27.01 23.89
CA SER A 71 -1.06 -27.88 23.69
C SER A 71 -0.86 -29.17 24.48
N THR A 72 -1.81 -29.45 25.37
CA THR A 72 -1.83 -30.72 26.10
C THR A 72 -2.79 -31.65 25.37
N ALA A 73 -2.32 -32.85 25.02
CA ALA A 73 -3.19 -33.85 24.45
C ALA A 73 -4.15 -34.34 25.55
N GLN A 74 -5.42 -33.95 25.46
CA GLN A 74 -6.46 -34.65 26.20
C GLN A 74 -6.64 -36.04 25.57
N SER A 75 -7.07 -37.01 26.38
CA SER A 75 -7.37 -38.39 25.95
C SER A 75 -8.36 -38.37 24.77
N GLY A 76 -7.87 -38.40 23.53
CA GLY A 76 -8.72 -38.33 22.34
C GLY A 76 -8.15 -37.62 21.10
N HIS A 77 -6.87 -37.30 21.01
CA HIS A 77 -6.23 -36.61 19.85
C HIS A 77 -6.63 -35.14 19.63
N PHE A 78 -7.54 -34.58 20.43
CA PHE A 78 -7.85 -33.15 20.38
C PHE A 78 -6.83 -32.39 21.21
N GLN A 79 -6.14 -31.45 20.56
CA GLN A 79 -5.30 -30.48 21.22
C GLN A 79 -6.19 -29.33 21.67
N ASP A 80 -6.30 -29.13 22.97
CA ASP A 80 -7.03 -27.99 23.54
C ASP A 80 -6.02 -27.00 24.14
N VAL A 81 -6.33 -25.72 23.98
CA VAL A 81 -5.50 -24.61 24.44
C VAL A 81 -6.40 -23.58 25.10
N ASP A 82 -6.05 -23.14 26.30
CA ASP A 82 -6.84 -22.18 27.10
C ASP A 82 -7.07 -20.82 26.43
N GLY A 83 -6.25 -20.46 25.44
CA GLY A 83 -6.36 -19.23 24.68
C GLY A 83 -5.08 -18.88 23.92
N TYR A 84 -5.15 -17.81 23.12
CA TYR A 84 -4.06 -17.40 22.26
C TYR A 84 -3.68 -15.93 22.46
N TYR A 85 -2.37 -15.68 22.35
CA TYR A 85 -1.82 -14.37 22.09
C TYR A 85 -1.45 -14.26 20.61
N VAL A 86 -1.81 -13.14 20.02
CA VAL A 86 -1.57 -12.81 18.63
C VAL A 86 -0.58 -11.65 18.58
N ASP A 87 0.51 -11.86 17.86
CA ASP A 87 1.45 -10.80 17.53
C ASP A 87 0.94 -10.08 16.28
N ILE A 88 0.61 -8.80 16.43
CA ILE A 88 0.17 -7.94 15.34
C ILE A 88 1.29 -6.98 14.91
N VAL A 89 1.27 -6.61 13.63
CA VAL A 89 2.25 -5.74 12.98
C VAL A 89 1.55 -4.83 11.98
N ARG A 90 2.12 -3.63 11.81
CA ARG A 90 1.73 -2.72 10.72
C ARG A 90 2.21 -3.25 9.38
N GLU A 91 1.36 -3.22 8.37
CA GLU A 91 1.73 -3.53 6.98
C GLU A 91 2.36 -2.28 6.33
N ALA A 92 3.62 -2.39 5.91
CA ALA A 92 4.37 -1.32 5.24
C ALA A 92 3.94 -1.12 3.79
N ALA A 93 3.72 -2.23 3.13
CA ALA A 93 3.30 -2.37 1.75
C ALA A 93 2.61 -3.73 1.61
N PRO A 94 1.81 -3.96 0.57
CA PRO A 94 1.12 -5.24 0.38
C PRO A 94 2.07 -6.45 0.51
N GLY A 95 1.86 -7.25 1.56
CA GLY A 95 2.68 -8.44 1.87
C GLY A 95 4.01 -8.17 2.59
N LEU A 96 4.36 -6.91 2.89
CA LEU A 96 5.54 -6.51 3.65
C LEU A 96 5.14 -6.02 5.04
N MET A 97 5.45 -6.81 6.06
CA MET A 97 5.18 -6.49 7.46
C MET A 97 6.34 -5.73 8.11
N TYR A 98 6.05 -4.69 8.89
CA TYR A 98 7.05 -4.01 9.71
C TYR A 98 7.43 -4.88 10.91
N SER A 99 8.57 -5.56 10.80
CA SER A 99 9.09 -6.45 11.86
C SER A 99 9.62 -5.73 13.10
N ASN A 100 9.76 -4.41 13.07
CA ASN A 100 10.21 -3.59 14.21
C ASN A 100 9.07 -3.14 15.15
N GLU A 101 7.82 -3.21 14.70
CA GLU A 101 6.64 -2.76 15.44
C GLU A 101 5.67 -3.93 15.70
N VAL A 102 6.12 -4.88 16.51
CA VAL A 102 5.34 -6.05 16.89
C VAL A 102 4.67 -5.83 18.24
N TYR A 103 3.35 -6.01 18.30
CA TYR A 103 2.59 -5.95 19.56
C TYR A 103 1.87 -7.26 19.82
N THR A 104 2.13 -7.85 20.99
CA THR A 104 1.42 -9.04 21.45
C THR A 104 0.14 -8.63 22.17
N LEU A 105 -0.99 -9.08 21.64
CA LEU A 105 -2.34 -8.86 22.15
C LEU A 105 -3.04 -10.20 22.36
N PRO A 106 -3.96 -10.30 23.33
CA PRO A 106 -4.85 -11.46 23.42
C PRO A 106 -5.81 -11.50 22.21
N ASP A 107 -6.15 -12.72 21.80
CA ASP A 107 -7.06 -13.00 20.69
C ASP A 107 -8.41 -12.29 20.78
N TYR A 108 -9.02 -12.22 21.96
CA TYR A 108 -10.33 -11.61 22.18
C TYR A 108 -10.38 -10.09 22.01
N LEU A 109 -9.24 -9.39 21.87
CA LEU A 109 -9.22 -7.95 21.57
C LEU A 109 -9.19 -7.64 20.07
N ILE A 110 -9.10 -8.69 19.26
CA ILE A 110 -8.88 -8.58 17.83
C ILE A 110 -10.00 -9.35 17.12
N GLU A 111 -10.45 -8.81 15.99
CA GLU A 111 -11.36 -9.50 15.09
C GLU A 111 -10.71 -9.65 13.71
N LEU A 112 -11.03 -10.76 13.05
CA LEU A 112 -10.58 -11.03 11.69
C LEU A 112 -11.31 -10.07 10.75
N GLN A 113 -10.55 -9.39 9.91
CA GLN A 113 -11.11 -8.67 8.78
C GLN A 113 -11.10 -9.61 7.58
N GLU A 114 -12.25 -10.21 7.28
CA GLU A 114 -12.38 -11.12 6.15
C GLU A 114 -12.29 -10.36 4.84
N ASP A 115 -11.13 -10.48 4.20
CA ASP A 115 -10.98 -10.17 2.79
C ASP A 115 -11.39 -11.43 2.00
N TYR A 116 -12.21 -11.26 0.95
CA TYR A 116 -12.60 -12.35 0.07
C TYR A 116 -11.34 -13.10 -0.44
N PRO A 117 -11.41 -14.42 -0.74
CA PRO A 117 -10.23 -15.27 -0.98
C PRO A 117 -9.24 -14.77 -2.05
N ASN A 118 -9.70 -13.92 -2.97
CA ASN A 118 -8.92 -13.39 -4.09
C ASN A 118 -8.55 -11.90 -3.94
N LEU A 119 -8.87 -11.27 -2.82
CA LEU A 119 -8.54 -9.87 -2.54
C LEU A 119 -7.57 -9.80 -1.38
N ALA A 120 -6.49 -9.04 -1.56
CA ALA A 120 -5.53 -8.77 -0.50
C ALA A 120 -6.03 -7.72 0.53
N GLY A 121 -7.34 -7.40 0.47
CA GLY A 121 -8.03 -6.28 1.09
C GLY A 121 -7.72 -4.94 0.42
N GLU A 122 -8.49 -3.91 0.74
CA GLU A 122 -8.23 -2.57 0.20
C GLU A 122 -6.89 -2.04 0.71
N THR A 123 -6.10 -1.46 -0.18
CA THR A 123 -4.88 -0.73 0.22
C THR A 123 -5.30 0.61 0.82
N PRO A 124 -4.79 0.98 2.00
CA PRO A 124 -5.01 2.30 2.58
C PRO A 124 -4.63 3.40 1.60
N ASP A 125 -5.38 4.50 1.59
CA ASP A 125 -5.09 5.62 0.69
C ASP A 125 -3.71 6.24 0.95
N SER A 126 -3.21 6.17 2.19
CA SER A 126 -1.84 6.54 2.58
C SER A 126 -0.76 5.79 1.80
N GLN A 127 -1.06 4.57 1.36
CA GLN A 127 -0.13 3.69 0.65
C GLN A 127 -0.39 3.65 -0.85
N LYS A 128 -1.48 4.28 -1.32
CA LYS A 128 -1.75 4.43 -2.76
C LYS A 128 -0.86 5.54 -3.31
N ARG A 129 -0.14 5.23 -4.38
CA ARG A 129 0.57 6.24 -5.16
C ARG A 129 -0.46 7.24 -5.70
N ALA A 130 -0.20 8.54 -5.54
CA ALA A 130 -0.97 9.58 -6.19
C ALA A 130 -0.99 9.35 -7.71
N ASP A 131 -2.18 9.40 -8.30
CA ASP A 131 -2.36 9.15 -9.72
C ASP A 131 -1.82 10.35 -10.52
N THR A 132 -0.64 10.18 -11.10
CA THR A 132 -0.02 11.17 -12.00
C THR A 132 -0.22 10.80 -13.48
N SER A 133 -1.28 10.06 -13.81
CA SER A 133 -1.54 9.66 -15.19
C SER A 133 -1.82 10.87 -16.09
N ASN A 134 -1.49 10.76 -17.38
CA ASN A 134 -1.69 11.82 -18.39
C ASN A 134 -3.14 12.33 -18.52
N ILE A 135 -4.11 11.64 -17.92
CA ILE A 135 -5.53 11.98 -17.97
C ILE A 135 -5.90 13.00 -16.89
N LYS A 136 -5.14 13.04 -15.78
CA LYS A 136 -5.29 13.99 -14.67
C LYS A 136 -3.91 14.34 -14.09
N PRO A 137 -3.05 15.04 -14.86
CA PRO A 137 -1.79 15.53 -14.33
C PRO A 137 -2.07 16.44 -13.13
N GLU A 138 -1.26 16.32 -12.08
CA GLU A 138 -1.26 17.28 -10.99
C GLU A 138 -0.87 18.66 -11.53
N ASP A 139 -1.58 19.70 -11.11
CA ASP A 139 -1.21 21.08 -11.42
C ASP A 139 0.10 21.39 -10.70
N VAL A 140 1.20 21.28 -11.43
CA VAL A 140 2.51 21.68 -10.93
C VAL A 140 2.53 23.20 -10.85
N ASN A 141 2.32 23.74 -9.64
CA ASN A 141 2.68 25.12 -9.34
C ASN A 141 4.21 25.22 -9.39
N ILE A 142 4.70 25.58 -10.57
CA ILE A 142 6.06 26.08 -10.72
C ILE A 142 6.02 27.46 -10.09
N GLU A 143 6.45 27.58 -8.83
CA GLU A 143 6.92 28.88 -8.35
C GLU A 143 8.08 29.26 -9.28
N ASP A 144 7.95 30.41 -9.94
CA ASP A 144 9.00 31.01 -10.77
C ASP A 144 10.19 31.34 -9.86
N ASP A 145 10.97 30.32 -9.54
CA ASP A 145 12.27 30.48 -8.92
C ASP A 145 13.14 31.11 -10.02
N GLU A 146 13.39 32.41 -9.92
CA GLU A 146 14.31 33.18 -10.77
C GLU A 146 15.78 32.68 -10.68
N GLY A 147 16.01 31.45 -10.21
CA GLY A 147 17.31 30.83 -10.10
C GLY A 147 17.24 29.37 -10.54
N LEU A 148 17.49 29.11 -11.82
CA LEU A 148 18.67 28.33 -12.24
C LEU A 148 18.67 28.04 -13.75
N PHE A 149 17.53 28.08 -14.45
CA PHE A 149 17.50 27.95 -15.91
C PHE A 149 16.31 28.72 -16.51
N PRO A 150 16.49 29.98 -16.96
CA PRO A 150 15.42 30.66 -17.70
C PRO A 150 15.11 29.85 -18.97
N ARG A 151 13.88 29.33 -19.05
CA ARG A 151 13.36 28.57 -20.20
C ARG A 151 13.57 29.32 -21.52
N ASP A 152 13.55 30.65 -21.46
CA ASP A 152 13.73 31.58 -22.59
C ASP A 152 15.15 31.60 -23.19
N LYS A 153 16.10 30.88 -22.57
CA LYS A 153 17.50 30.82 -23.04
C LYS A 153 17.92 29.44 -23.55
N GLN A 154 17.12 28.39 -23.39
CA GLN A 154 17.56 27.03 -23.70
C GLN A 154 17.57 26.71 -25.21
N THR A 155 16.90 27.51 -26.04
CA THR A 155 16.91 27.35 -27.52
C THR A 155 17.26 28.64 -28.27
N ARG A 156 17.88 29.62 -27.63
CA ARG A 156 18.28 30.89 -28.28
C ARG A 156 19.53 30.69 -29.15
N GLY A 157 19.31 30.19 -30.36
CA GLY A 157 20.19 30.43 -31.49
C GLY A 157 20.18 31.91 -31.87
N ASP A 158 21.35 32.39 -32.28
CA ASP A 158 21.67 33.79 -32.61
C ASP A 158 20.64 34.47 -33.54
N GLY A 159 20.17 35.67 -33.17
CA GLY A 159 19.70 36.66 -34.14
C GLY A 159 18.20 36.98 -34.30
N HIS A 160 17.30 36.71 -33.35
CA HIS A 160 15.91 37.19 -33.46
C HIS A 160 15.40 37.93 -32.21
N ASP A 161 15.18 39.23 -32.36
CA ASP A 161 14.54 40.11 -31.39
C ASP A 161 13.06 39.75 -31.19
N ASN A 162 12.67 39.69 -29.91
CA ASN A 162 11.31 39.66 -29.35
C ASN A 162 10.18 39.21 -30.29
N LYS A 163 10.06 37.89 -30.48
CA LYS A 163 8.79 37.29 -30.88
C LYS A 163 8.21 36.57 -29.67
N GLU A 164 7.14 37.15 -29.12
CA GLU A 164 6.27 36.45 -28.19
C GLU A 164 5.55 35.33 -28.94
N ASN A 165 5.37 34.19 -28.25
CA ASN A 165 4.61 33.09 -28.81
C ASN A 165 3.13 33.53 -28.92
N PRO A 166 2.46 33.31 -30.07
CA PRO A 166 1.04 33.60 -30.19
C PRO A 166 0.27 32.75 -29.19
N THR A 167 -0.51 33.40 -28.32
CA THR A 167 -1.37 32.74 -27.33
C THR A 167 -2.69 32.25 -27.94
N ASP A 168 -2.98 32.64 -29.18
CA ASP A 168 -4.19 32.26 -29.90
C ASP A 168 -3.88 31.35 -31.09
N ASN A 169 -4.75 30.36 -31.33
CA ASN A 169 -4.71 29.49 -32.50
C ASN A 169 -5.00 30.32 -33.77
N THR A 170 -3.93 30.84 -34.38
CA THR A 170 -4.02 31.50 -35.67
C THR A 170 -3.90 30.48 -36.80
N ASN A 171 -4.77 30.59 -37.79
CA ASN A 171 -4.78 29.72 -38.95
C ASN A 171 -3.58 30.12 -39.83
N ILE A 172 -2.55 29.27 -39.89
CA ILE A 172 -1.33 29.55 -40.62
C ILE A 172 -1.62 29.37 -42.11
N GLU A 173 -1.58 30.45 -42.88
CA GLU A 173 -1.63 30.35 -44.34
C GLU A 173 -0.37 29.65 -44.83
N THR A 174 -0.52 28.38 -45.22
CA THR A 174 0.57 27.60 -45.81
C THR A 174 0.94 28.19 -47.17
N ALA A 175 2.22 28.48 -47.37
CA ALA A 175 2.75 28.87 -48.67
C ALA A 175 2.38 27.84 -49.77
N PRO A 176 2.14 28.28 -51.02
CA PRO A 176 1.74 27.38 -52.09
C PRO A 176 2.78 26.28 -52.30
N ALA A 177 2.29 25.06 -52.51
CA ALA A 177 3.12 23.87 -52.68
C ALA A 177 4.20 24.09 -53.76
N GLY A 178 5.45 23.82 -53.40
CA GLY A 178 6.58 23.88 -54.32
C GLY A 178 6.38 22.92 -55.50
N LYS A 179 6.50 23.41 -56.73
CA LYS A 179 6.42 22.57 -57.94
C LYS A 179 7.60 21.60 -57.95
N SER A 180 7.32 20.30 -57.86
CA SER A 180 8.34 19.26 -57.94
C SER A 180 8.98 19.20 -59.33
N TYR A 181 10.31 19.28 -59.37
CA TYR A 181 11.13 19.19 -60.58
C TYR A 181 11.18 17.77 -61.19
N THR A 182 10.68 16.76 -60.47
CA THR A 182 10.69 15.35 -60.92
C THR A 182 9.66 15.03 -61.99
N THR A 183 8.67 15.91 -62.20
CA THR A 183 7.67 15.77 -63.27
C THR A 183 8.29 15.75 -64.67
N LYS A 184 9.46 16.37 -64.87
CA LYS A 184 10.17 16.36 -66.16
C LYS A 184 10.81 15.02 -66.54
N TYR A 185 10.89 14.06 -65.63
CA TYR A 185 11.58 12.78 -65.86
C TYR A 185 10.62 11.58 -65.96
N MET A 186 9.31 11.79 -65.84
CA MET A 186 8.31 10.73 -65.92
C MET A 186 7.55 10.68 -67.26
N GLU A 187 7.86 11.58 -68.19
CA GLU A 187 7.40 11.52 -69.59
C GLU A 187 8.57 11.13 -70.48
N ASN A 188 8.89 9.83 -70.52
CA ASN A 188 9.63 9.16 -71.61
C ASN A 188 9.16 7.71 -71.69
#